data_AF-A0A8S8Z477-F1
#
_entry.id   AF-A0A8S8Z477-F1
#
_cell.length_a   1.000
_cell.length_b   1.000
_cell.length_c   1.000
_cell.angle_alpha   90.00
_cell.angle_beta   90.00
_cell.angle_gamma   90.00
#
_symmetry.space_group_name_H-M   'P 1'
#
loop_
_entity.id
_entity.type
_entity.pdbx_description
1 polymer ?
#
loop_
_entity_poly.entity_id
_entity_poly.type
_entity_poly.pdbx_seq_one_letter_code
_entity_poly.pdbx_strand_id
1 'polypeptide(L)'
;MAVMISGASIMDGAMLLISATEKCPQPQTREHLAALQIAGIENIVVVQNKIDIVSRERAVESHAEIRDFLSGTIAEDAPIIPVWARTTMSTSMS
;
A
#
# COMPACT_ATOMS: atom_id res chain seq x y z
N MET A 1 16.43 9.00 -1.31
CA MET A 1 16.29 8.19 -0.07
C MET A 1 16.58 8.95 1.23
N ALA A 2 17.61 9.81 1.32
CA ALA A 2 17.95 10.50 2.58
C ALA A 2 16.76 11.23 3.24
N VAL A 3 15.96 11.97 2.48
CA VAL A 3 14.77 12.69 2.98
C VAL A 3 13.64 11.74 3.43
N MET A 4 13.51 10.58 2.77
CA MET A 4 12.51 9.58 3.12
C MET A 4 12.84 8.91 4.47
N ILE A 5 14.11 8.55 4.69
CA ILE A 5 14.54 7.88 5.92
C ILE A 5 14.49 8.85 7.11
N SER A 6 14.94 10.10 6.94
CA SER A 6 14.82 11.11 8.00
C SER A 6 13.36 11.44 8.34
N GLY A 7 12.46 11.39 7.36
CA GLY A 7 11.02 11.54 7.59
C GLY A 7 10.42 10.34 8.32
N ALA A 8 10.80 9.12 7.94
CA ALA A 8 10.33 7.89 8.57
C ALA A 8 10.71 7.82 10.05
N SER A 9 11.88 8.31 10.46
CA SER A 9 12.31 8.29 11.87
C SER A 9 11.44 9.10 12.85
N ILE A 10 10.53 9.95 12.35
CA ILE A 10 9.61 10.75 13.16
C ILE A 10 8.13 10.39 12.93
N MET A 11 7.84 9.33 12.16
CA MET A 11 6.48 8.92 11.81
C MET A 11 5.98 7.80 12.71
N ASP A 12 4.74 7.93 13.21
CA ASP A 12 4.05 6.88 13.99
C ASP A 12 3.50 5.75 13.11
N GLY A 13 3.42 5.98 11.79
CA GLY A 13 2.84 5.05 10.83
C GLY A 13 3.09 5.49 9.38
N ALA A 14 2.83 4.59 8.44
CA ALA A 14 3.03 4.83 7.01
C ALA A 14 1.84 4.37 6.16
N MET A 15 1.61 5.08 5.06
CA MET A 15 0.64 4.67 4.04
C MET A 15 1.38 4.17 2.81
N LEU A 16 1.18 2.90 2.45
CA LEU A 16 1.78 2.29 1.27
C LEU A 16 0.78 2.32 0.12
N LEU A 17 0.99 3.26 -0.82
CA LEU A 17 0.14 3.44 -1.99
C LEU A 17 0.56 2.48 -3.12
N ILE A 18 -0.39 1.68 -3.63
CA ILE A 18 -0.17 0.72 -4.71
C ILE A 18 -1.23 0.94 -5.81
N SER A 19 -0.79 1.05 -7.07
CA SER A 19 -1.70 1.26 -8.20
C SER A 19 -2.32 -0.06 -8.68
N ALA A 20 -3.65 -0.12 -8.81
CA ALA A 20 -4.34 -1.31 -9.33
C ALA A 20 -4.10 -1.56 -10.83
N THR A 21 -3.64 -0.53 -11.55
CA THR A 21 -3.31 -0.59 -12.99
C THR A 21 -2.06 -1.39 -13.30
N GLU A 22 -1.16 -1.53 -12.32
CA GLU A 22 0.14 -2.14 -12.50
C GLU A 22 0.19 -3.46 -11.76
N LYS A 23 1.12 -4.34 -12.17
CA LYS A 23 1.36 -5.59 -11.46
C LYS A 23 2.05 -5.31 -10.13
N CYS A 24 1.54 -5.86 -9.03
CA CYS A 24 2.18 -5.79 -7.73
C CYS A 24 3.09 -7.01 -7.53
N PRO A 25 4.28 -6.86 -6.91
CA PRO A 25 4.91 -5.62 -6.45
C PRO A 25 5.82 -4.96 -7.51
N GLN A 26 5.79 -3.62 -7.56
CA GLN A 26 6.76 -2.82 -8.30
C GLN A 26 8.09 -2.72 -7.54
N PRO A 27 9.24 -2.50 -8.22
CA PRO A 27 10.53 -2.33 -7.55
C PRO A 27 10.51 -1.25 -6.45
N GLN A 28 9.84 -0.13 -6.72
CA GLN A 28 9.67 0.96 -5.76
C GLN A 28 8.85 0.55 -4.54
N THR A 29 7.80 -0.25 -4.71
CA THR A 29 6.98 -0.76 -3.59
C THR A 29 7.80 -1.64 -2.67
N ARG A 30 8.69 -2.48 -3.22
CA ARG A 30 9.61 -3.31 -2.44
C ARG A 30 10.62 -2.48 -1.66
N GLU A 31 11.25 -1.51 -2.33
CA GLU A 31 12.22 -0.61 -1.69
C GLU A 31 11.59 0.20 -0.56
N HIS A 32 10.37 0.70 -0.75
CA HIS A 32 9.67 1.46 0.29
C HIS A 32 9.28 0.58 1.47
N LEU A 33 8.75 -0.63 1.25
CA LEU A 33 8.43 -1.54 2.35
C LEU A 33 9.68 -1.92 3.15
N ALA A 34 10.79 -2.21 2.47
CA ALA A 34 12.07 -2.49 3.12
C ALA A 34 12.58 -1.28 3.93
N ALA A 35 12.44 -0.06 3.41
CA ALA A 35 12.82 1.15 4.13
C ALA A 35 11.96 1.36 5.38
N LEU A 36 10.65 1.10 5.32
CA LEU A 36 9.76 1.15 6.48
C LEU A 36 10.13 0.10 7.54
N GLN A 37 10.51 -1.10 7.10
CA GLN A 37 10.99 -2.16 7.97
C GLN A 37 12.31 -1.79 8.68
N ILE A 38 13.26 -1.20 7.96
CA ILE A 38 14.51 -0.70 8.54
C ILE A 38 14.26 0.46 9.52
N ALA A 39 13.26 1.30 9.22
CA ALA A 39 12.87 2.41 10.08
C ALA A 39 12.05 1.97 11.32
N GLY A 40 11.61 0.71 11.40
CA GLY A 40 10.84 0.18 12.52
C GLY A 40 9.38 0.67 12.56
N ILE A 41 8.81 1.07 11.42
CA ILE A 41 7.42 1.51 11.34
C ILE A 41 6.52 0.30 11.09
N GLU A 42 5.78 -0.12 12.13
CA GLU A 42 4.88 -1.27 12.06
C GLU A 42 3.43 -0.89 11.70
N ASN A 43 3.02 0.34 12.02
CA ASN A 43 1.66 0.83 11.72
C ASN A 43 1.55 1.20 10.25
N ILE A 44 1.26 0.21 9.40
CA ILE A 44 1.16 0.38 7.96
C ILE A 44 -0.29 0.23 7.50
N VAL A 45 -0.75 1.17 6.66
CA VAL A 45 -2.02 1.06 5.93
C VAL A 45 -1.72 0.98 4.45
N VAL A 46 -2.25 -0.02 3.77
CA VAL A 46 -2.04 -0.20 2.33
C VAL A 46 -3.22 0.39 1.59
N VAL A 47 -2.93 1.17 0.55
CA VAL A 47 -3.95 1.87 -0.24
C VAL A 47 -3.90 1.39 -1.67
N GLN A 48 -4.95 0.69 -2.10
CA GLN A 48 -5.11 0.25 -3.48
C GLN A 48 -5.78 1.35 -4.31
N ASN A 49 -4.97 2.09 -5.06
CA ASN A 49 -5.39 3.27 -5.81
C ASN A 49 -5.79 2.95 -7.25
N LYS A 50 -6.52 3.87 -7.89
CA LYS A 50 -6.93 3.81 -9.30
C LYS A 50 -7.84 2.62 -9.63
N ILE A 51 -8.61 2.15 -8.66
CA ILE A 51 -9.60 1.09 -8.88
C ILE A 51 -10.78 1.52 -9.77
N ASP A 52 -10.87 2.81 -10.14
CA ASP A 52 -11.90 3.38 -11.01
C ASP A 52 -11.58 3.23 -12.50
N ILE A 53 -10.30 3.02 -12.84
CA ILE A 53 -9.83 2.94 -14.23
C ILE A 53 -9.44 1.53 -14.66
N VAL A 54 -9.68 0.53 -13.81
CA VAL A 54 -9.45 -0.89 -14.10
C VAL A 54 -10.75 -1.67 -14.03
N SER A 55 -10.79 -2.85 -14.66
CA SER A 55 -11.94 -3.75 -14.52
C SER A 55 -12.02 -4.32 -13.09
N ARG A 56 -13.20 -4.82 -12.71
CA ARG A 56 -13.41 -5.46 -11.41
C ARG A 56 -12.48 -6.66 -11.22
N GLU A 57 -12.29 -7.44 -12.26
CA GLU A 57 -11.44 -8.64 -12.26
C GLU A 57 -9.99 -8.23 -11.97
N ARG A 58 -9.48 -7.18 -12.65
CA ARG A 58 -8.14 -6.67 -12.41
C ARG A 58 -7.98 -6.07 -11.01
N ALA A 59 -9.00 -5.39 -10.48
CA ALA A 59 -8.97 -4.86 -9.12
C ALA A 59 -8.84 -5.99 -8.07
N VAL A 60 -9.57 -7.09 -8.26
CA VAL A 60 -9.50 -8.27 -7.38
C VAL A 60 -8.14 -8.97 -7.53
N GLU A 61 -7.64 -9.15 -8.75
CA GLU A 61 -6.32 -9.73 -9.01
C GLU A 61 -5.21 -8.89 -8.35
N SER A 62 -5.24 -7.57 -8.53
CA SER A 62 -4.31 -6.65 -7.89
C SER A 62 -4.39 -6.74 -6.36
N HIS A 63 -5.58 -6.89 -5.78
CA HIS A 63 -5.71 -7.06 -4.33
C HIS A 63 -5.08 -8.36 -3.84
N ALA A 64 -5.22 -9.46 -4.59
CA ALA A 64 -4.56 -10.73 -4.29
C ALA A 64 -3.03 -10.62 -4.40
N GLU A 65 -2.52 -9.99 -5.46
CA GLU A 65 -1.08 -9.73 -5.62
C GLU A 65 -0.51 -8.91 -4.46
N ILE A 66 -1.26 -7.93 -3.96
CA ILE A 66 -0.89 -7.13 -2.78
C ILE A 66 -0.85 -8.02 -1.53
N ARG A 67 -1.87 -8.84 -1.28
CA ARG A 67 -1.90 -9.77 -0.14
C ARG A 67 -0.72 -10.74 -0.15
N ASP A 68 -0.44 -11.33 -1.31
CA ASP A 68 0.69 -12.25 -1.49
C ASP A 68 2.03 -11.55 -1.27
N PHE A 69 2.16 -10.30 -1.72
CA PHE A 69 3.36 -9.49 -1.49
C PHE A 69 3.58 -9.16 0.00
N LEU A 70 2.51 -8.91 0.75
CA LEU A 70 2.58 -8.55 2.17
C LEU A 70 2.78 -9.75 3.09
N SER A 71 2.45 -10.97 2.64
CA SER A 71 2.59 -12.19 3.44
C SER A 71 4.05 -12.42 3.84
N GLY A 72 4.30 -12.67 5.13
CA GLY A 72 5.65 -12.82 5.68
C GLY A 72 6.42 -11.52 5.85
N THR A 73 5.77 -10.36 5.74
CA THR A 73 6.37 -9.04 5.98
C THR A 73 5.77 -8.38 7.23
N ILE A 74 6.36 -7.27 7.68
CA ILE A 74 5.82 -6.46 8.78
C ILE A 74 4.41 -5.89 8.54
N ALA A 75 3.95 -5.93 7.28
CA ALA A 75 2.66 -5.40 6.85
C ALA A 75 1.66 -6.52 6.47
N GLU A 76 1.88 -7.76 6.91
CA GLU A 76 0.99 -8.90 6.63
C GLU A 76 -0.46 -8.65 7.06
N ASP A 77 -0.64 -8.11 8.26
CA ASP A 77 -1.94 -7.78 8.84
C ASP A 77 -2.44 -6.36 8.48
N ALA A 78 -1.70 -5.63 7.64
CA ALA A 78 -2.06 -4.27 7.28
C ALA A 78 -3.42 -4.22 6.56
N PRO A 79 -4.32 -3.28 6.91
CA PRO A 79 -5.56 -3.09 6.19
C PRO A 79 -5.29 -2.59 4.77
N ILE A 80 -5.93 -3.22 3.78
CA ILE A 80 -5.89 -2.80 2.38
C ILE A 80 -7.17 -2.01 2.08
N ILE A 81 -7.02 -0.71 1.83
CA ILE A 81 -8.13 0.20 1.56
C ILE A 81 -8.21 0.46 0.04
N PRO A 82 -9.24 -0.05 -0.66
CA PRO A 82 -9.51 0.33 -2.04
C PRO A 82 -9.96 1.79 -2.13
N VAL A 83 -9.31 2.61 -2.97
CA VAL A 83 -9.66 4.03 -3.15
C VAL A 83 -9.80 4.43 -4.61
N TRP A 84 -10.84 5.22 -4.88
CA TRP A 84 -11.05 5.94 -6.14
C TRP A 84 -10.62 7.39 -5.97
N ALA A 85 -9.60 7.82 -6.71
CA ALA A 85 -9.05 9.18 -6.59
C ALA A 85 -10.06 10.29 -6.97
N ARG A 86 -11.17 9.95 -7.64
CA ARG A 86 -12.18 10.89 -8.12
C ARG A 86 -13.40 11.08 -7.21
N THR A 87 -13.57 10.27 -6.17
CA THR A 87 -14.72 10.36 -5.26
C THR A 87 -14.27 10.77 -3.85
N THR A 88 -14.82 11.86 -3.35
CA THR A 88 -14.45 12.53 -2.09
C THR A 88 -14.74 11.72 -0.82
N MET A 89 -15.22 10.46 -0.89
CA MET A 89 -15.57 9.66 0.29
C MET A 89 -15.40 8.17 0.01
N SER A 90 -14.48 7.52 0.71
CA SER A 90 -14.48 6.06 0.90
C SER A 90 -13.89 5.74 2.28
N THR A 91 -14.52 6.27 3.33
CA THR A 91 -14.31 5.87 4.74
C THR A 91 -15.49 5.05 5.28
N SER A 92 -16.32 4.50 4.39
CA SER A 92 -17.41 3.61 4.76
C SER A 92 -16.87 2.20 4.97
N MET A 93 -16.31 1.94 6.15
CA MET A 93 -16.19 0.57 6.66
C MET A 93 -17.59 0.06 7.01
N SER A 94 -18.06 -0.93 6.27
CA SER A 94 -19.21 -1.78 6.60
C SER A 94 -18.80 -3.23 6.47
#